data_AF-A0A6N3V515-F1
#
_entry.id   AF-A0A6N3V515-F1
#
_cell.length_a   1.000
_cell.length_b   1.000
_cell.length_c   1.000
_cell.angle_alpha   90.00
_cell.angle_beta   90.00
_cell.angle_gamma   90.00
#
_symmetry.space_group_name_H-M   'P 1'
#
loop_
_entity.id
_entity.type
_entity.pdbx_description
1 polymer ?
#
loop_
_entity_poly.entity_id
_entity_poly.type
_entity_poly.pdbx_seq_one_letter_code
_entity_poly.pdbx_strand_id
1 'polypeptide(L)'
;MGIEEFKKTLEVIENEWNNKSRAYTEQKYFIYIKNDLRSSYVEKTLRTRCMDNIRYIIVIGSYVSLEGYRNESLRTIGFFDNQYKLCEIHFDDWDLYDLDFDKFTGSWYSKYKPVPKIKRIGNPLDKKSFDELDYNIETFDEILAAIWKYIKEQ
;
A
#
# COMPACT_ATOMS: atom_id res chain seq x y z
N MET A 1 16.25 -5.50 -9.65
CA MET A 1 16.95 -4.55 -8.77
C MET A 1 17.48 -5.33 -7.58
N GLY A 2 18.67 -5.01 -7.07
CA GLY A 2 19.19 -5.65 -5.85
C GLY A 2 18.50 -5.10 -4.59
N ILE A 3 18.52 -5.84 -3.47
CA ILE A 3 17.86 -5.38 -2.24
C ILE A 3 18.44 -4.07 -1.67
N GLU A 4 19.75 -3.88 -1.78
CA GLU A 4 20.42 -2.65 -1.33
C GLU A 4 20.10 -1.45 -2.23
N GLU A 5 19.93 -1.70 -3.54
CA GLU A 5 19.48 -0.69 -4.48
C GLU A 5 18.02 -0.30 -4.19
N PHE A 6 17.17 -1.29 -3.89
CA PHE A 6 15.78 -1.05 -3.48
C PHE A 6 15.68 -0.22 -2.20
N LYS A 7 16.45 -0.53 -1.16
CA LYS A 7 16.50 0.27 0.07
C LYS A 7 16.86 1.73 -0.22
N LYS A 8 17.88 1.97 -1.06
CA LYS A 8 18.25 3.32 -1.50
C LYS A 8 17.12 4.01 -2.26
N THR A 9 16.40 3.30 -3.13
CA THR A 9 15.22 3.83 -3.80
C THR A 9 14.16 4.28 -2.80
N LEU A 10 13.87 3.48 -1.77
CA LEU A 10 12.93 3.87 -0.71
C LEU A 10 13.40 5.12 0.05
N GLU A 11 14.67 5.18 0.43
CA GLU A 11 15.26 6.34 1.10
C GLU A 11 15.16 7.62 0.25
N VAL A 12 15.40 7.53 -1.06
CA VAL A 12 15.24 8.66 -1.98
C VAL A 12 13.79 9.14 -2.00
N ILE A 13 12.82 8.24 -2.17
CA ILE A 13 11.39 8.59 -2.21
C ILE A 13 10.95 9.23 -0.89
N GLU A 14 11.41 8.70 0.24
CA GLU A 14 11.10 9.24 1.57
C GLU A 14 11.68 10.64 1.75
N ASN A 15 12.94 10.85 1.37
CA ASN A 15 13.61 12.14 1.48
C ASN A 15 13.01 13.21 0.57
N GLU A 16 12.58 12.85 -0.65
CA GLU A 16 11.87 13.76 -1.55
C GLU A 16 10.52 14.21 -0.98
N TRP A 17 9.88 13.36 -0.18
CA TRP A 17 8.59 13.67 0.41
C TRP A 17 8.68 14.43 1.73
N ASN A 18 9.72 14.15 2.52
CA ASN A 18 10.05 14.81 3.77
C ASN A 18 10.21 16.32 3.54
N ASN A 19 9.55 17.12 4.36
CA ASN A 19 9.63 18.58 4.26
C ASN A 19 9.27 19.22 5.61
N LYS A 20 9.10 20.55 5.64
CA LYS A 20 8.82 21.30 6.87
C LYS A 20 7.54 20.88 7.60
N SER A 21 6.56 20.32 6.90
CA SER A 21 5.26 19.94 7.48
C SER A 21 5.12 18.47 7.81
N ARG A 22 6.02 17.60 7.34
CA ARG A 22 5.91 16.15 7.50
C ARG A 22 7.26 15.43 7.41
N ALA A 23 7.40 14.35 8.18
CA ALA A 23 8.56 13.48 8.13
C ALA A 23 8.15 12.01 8.30
N TYR A 24 8.69 11.14 7.44
CA TYR A 24 8.64 9.70 7.64
C TYR A 24 9.32 9.30 8.96
N THR A 25 8.75 8.30 9.62
CA THR A 25 9.34 7.62 10.78
C THR A 25 10.12 6.40 10.31
N GLU A 26 10.79 5.72 11.25
CA GLU A 26 11.46 4.45 10.94
C GLU A 26 10.47 3.30 10.67
N GLN A 27 9.20 3.46 11.07
CA GLN A 27 8.20 2.41 10.96
C GLN A 27 7.69 2.28 9.53
N LYS A 28 7.78 1.04 9.02
CA LYS A 28 7.35 0.65 7.69
C LYS A 28 6.50 -0.61 7.75
N TYR A 29 5.68 -0.78 6.73
CA TYR A 29 4.92 -1.99 6.48
C TYR A 29 5.15 -2.43 5.04
N PHE A 30 5.33 -3.73 4.87
CA PHE A 30 5.52 -4.38 3.59
C PHE A 30 4.39 -5.37 3.42
N ILE A 31 3.48 -5.09 2.50
CA ILE A 31 2.39 -6.00 2.15
C ILE A 31 2.87 -6.83 0.97
N TYR A 32 3.01 -8.14 1.17
CA TYR A 32 3.43 -9.07 0.13
C TYR A 32 2.18 -9.76 -0.43
N ILE A 33 1.86 -9.52 -1.69
CA ILE A 33 0.73 -10.15 -2.38
C ILE A 33 1.25 -11.36 -3.14
N LYS A 34 0.64 -12.53 -2.91
CA LYS A 34 1.05 -13.77 -3.55
C LYS A 34 0.62 -13.84 -5.02
N ASN A 35 1.19 -14.80 -5.74
CA ASN A 35 0.92 -15.02 -7.17
C ASN A 35 -0.58 -15.21 -7.50
N ASP A 36 -1.37 -15.72 -6.56
CA ASP A 36 -2.82 -15.90 -6.72
C ASP A 36 -3.63 -14.60 -6.65
N LEU A 37 -3.01 -13.48 -6.25
CA LEU A 37 -3.63 -12.17 -5.99
C LEU A 37 -4.80 -12.20 -5.00
N ARG A 38 -4.91 -13.26 -4.21
CA ARG A 38 -6.02 -13.51 -3.26
C ARG A 38 -5.52 -13.65 -1.84
N SER A 39 -4.24 -13.95 -1.67
CA SER A 39 -3.63 -14.03 -0.37
C SER A 39 -2.39 -13.15 -0.28
N SER A 40 -2.11 -12.72 0.94
CA SER A 40 -1.07 -11.77 1.27
C SER A 40 -0.59 -12.00 2.70
N TYR A 41 0.43 -11.26 3.08
CA TYR A 41 0.83 -11.10 4.48
C TYR A 41 1.56 -9.78 4.63
N VAL A 42 1.63 -9.29 5.86
CA VAL A 42 2.25 -8.00 6.18
C VAL A 42 3.42 -8.22 7.13
N GLU A 43 4.56 -7.61 6.80
CA GLU A 43 5.72 -7.54 7.71
C GLU A 43 6.08 -6.09 8.00
N LYS A 44 6.69 -5.85 9.17
CA LYS A 44 7.23 -4.54 9.55
C LYS A 44 8.68 -4.34 9.12
N THR A 45 9.31 -5.40 8.62
CA THR A 45 10.69 -5.42 8.15
C THR A 45 10.73 -5.91 6.72
N LEU A 46 11.64 -5.37 5.92
CA LEU A 46 11.85 -5.85 4.56
C LEU A 46 12.40 -7.27 4.59
N ARG A 47 11.64 -8.20 4.03
CA ARG A 47 12.03 -9.59 3.90
C ARG A 47 13.12 -9.72 2.85
N THR A 48 14.15 -10.49 3.18
CA THR A 48 15.33 -10.69 2.33
C THR A 48 15.42 -12.10 1.75
N ARG A 49 14.44 -12.98 1.99
CA ARG A 49 14.48 -14.40 1.63
C ARG A 49 13.22 -14.86 0.88
N CYS A 50 13.44 -15.60 -0.22
CA CYS A 50 12.48 -16.32 -1.07
C CYS A 50 11.22 -15.52 -1.45
N MET A 51 11.21 -15.02 -2.69
CA MET A 51 10.13 -14.23 -3.28
C MET A 51 9.33 -15.03 -4.33
N ASP A 52 9.59 -16.33 -4.46
CA ASP A 52 9.08 -17.18 -5.56
C ASP A 52 7.55 -17.24 -5.63
N ASN A 53 6.88 -17.12 -4.49
CA ASN A 53 5.42 -17.11 -4.39
C ASN A 53 4.81 -15.71 -4.29
N ILE A 54 5.63 -14.67 -4.34
CA ILE A 54 5.22 -13.27 -4.26
C ILE A 54 5.18 -12.69 -5.66
N ARG A 55 4.12 -11.93 -5.95
CA ARG A 55 3.96 -11.20 -7.19
C ARG A 55 4.23 -9.72 -7.03
N TYR A 56 3.67 -9.14 -5.96
CA TYR A 56 3.80 -7.71 -5.70
C TYR A 56 4.14 -7.43 -4.23
N ILE A 57 4.74 -6.27 -4.01
CA ILE A 57 5.05 -5.70 -2.71
C ILE A 57 4.47 -4.29 -2.68
N ILE A 58 3.65 -3.98 -1.68
CA ILE A 58 3.24 -2.62 -1.38
C ILE A 58 4.07 -2.14 -0.20
N VAL A 59 4.78 -1.04 -0.37
CA VAL A 59 5.56 -0.43 0.71
C VAL A 59 4.79 0.75 1.27
N ILE A 60 4.59 0.74 2.58
CA ILE A 60 3.86 1.77 3.31
C ILE A 60 4.79 2.31 4.40
N GLY A 61 4.93 3.63 4.43
CA GLY A 61 5.69 4.33 5.45
C GLY A 61 4.76 5.00 6.45
N SER A 62 5.12 4.92 7.72
CA SER A 62 4.54 5.78 8.75
C SER A 62 5.19 7.15 8.71
N TYR A 63 4.41 8.21 8.90
CA TYR A 63 4.92 9.58 8.98
C TYR A 63 4.22 10.36 10.08
N VAL A 64 4.87 11.43 10.55
CA VAL A 64 4.28 12.38 11.47
C VAL A 64 4.04 13.72 10.78
N SER A 65 2.91 14.37 11.10
CA SER A 65 2.73 15.79 10.82
C SER A 65 3.61 16.60 11.78
N LEU A 66 4.46 17.47 11.23
CA LEU A 66 5.30 18.40 11.99
C LEU A 66 4.58 19.74 12.26
N GLU A 67 3.51 19.99 11.52
CA GLU A 67 2.61 21.12 11.74
C GLU A 67 1.39 20.67 12.55
N GLY A 68 1.06 21.43 13.61
CA GLY A 68 -0.09 21.15 14.47
C GLY A 68 0.13 19.98 15.44
N TYR A 69 -0.93 19.20 15.68
CA TYR A 69 -0.83 18.00 16.53
C TYR A 69 -0.02 16.92 15.82
N ARG A 70 1.06 16.45 16.47
CA ARG A 70 1.90 15.35 15.98
C ARG A 70 1.12 14.04 15.99
N ASN A 71 0.34 13.82 14.93
CA ASN A 71 -0.32 12.55 14.68
C ASN A 71 0.54 11.76 13.70
N GLU A 72 0.84 10.52 14.09
CA GLU A 72 1.36 9.51 13.19
C GLU A 72 0.26 9.12 12.19
N SER A 73 0.61 8.90 10.93
CA SER A 73 -0.29 8.46 9.85
C SER A 73 0.46 7.55 8.89
N LEU A 74 -0.27 6.84 8.03
CA LEU A 74 0.30 5.94 7.03
C LEU A 74 0.21 6.54 5.64
N ARG A 75 1.19 6.21 4.78
CA ARG A 75 1.20 6.58 3.37
C ARG A 75 1.87 5.50 2.54
N THR A 76 1.27 5.18 1.40
CA THR A 76 1.91 4.32 0.39
C THR A 76 3.14 5.02 -0.19
N ILE A 77 4.29 4.37 -0.11
CA ILE A 77 5.55 4.78 -0.73
C ILE A 77 5.56 4.36 -2.20
N GLY A 78 5.12 3.13 -2.50
CA GLY A 78 5.02 2.65 -3.86
C GLY A 78 4.61 1.17 -3.96
N PHE A 79 4.39 0.76 -5.20
CA PHE A 79 4.09 -0.62 -5.59
C PHE A 79 5.26 -1.20 -6.37
N PHE A 80 5.64 -2.43 -6.04
CA PHE A 80 6.81 -3.06 -6.61
C PHE A 80 6.53 -4.51 -7.00
N ASP A 81 7.21 -5.01 -8.02
CA ASP A 81 7.21 -6.42 -8.36
C ASP A 81 8.09 -7.24 -7.41
N ASN A 82 8.12 -8.55 -7.59
CA ASN A 82 8.96 -9.46 -6.81
C ASN A 82 10.48 -9.33 -7.09
N GLN A 83 10.87 -8.51 -8.06
CA GLN A 83 12.25 -8.10 -8.34
C GLN A 83 12.56 -6.69 -7.82
N TYR A 84 11.66 -6.17 -6.97
CA TYR A 84 11.66 -4.85 -6.35
C TYR A 84 11.47 -3.68 -7.31
N LYS A 85 11.17 -3.88 -8.60
CA LYS A 85 11.00 -2.79 -9.56
C LYS A 85 9.65 -2.12 -9.39
N LEU A 86 9.59 -0.80 -9.52
CA LEU A 86 8.34 -0.04 -9.49
C LEU A 86 7.39 -0.55 -10.58
N CYS A 87 6.13 -0.81 -10.22
CA CYS A 87 5.13 -1.33 -11.15
C CYS A 87 3.72 -0.84 -10.83
N GLU A 88 2.76 -1.18 -11.68
CA GLU A 88 1.33 -1.13 -11.35
C GLU A 88 0.89 -2.52 -10.85
N ILE A 89 -0.14 -2.57 -10.00
CA ILE A 89 -0.71 -3.84 -9.51
C ILE A 89 -1.96 -4.13 -10.33
N HIS A 90 -1.87 -5.16 -11.17
CA HIS A 90 -2.95 -5.55 -12.09
C HIS A 90 -3.83 -6.66 -11.50
N PHE A 91 -5.15 -6.47 -11.59
CA PHE A 91 -6.22 -7.42 -11.30
C PHE A 91 -7.12 -7.56 -12.54
N ASP A 92 -6.86 -8.56 -13.39
CA ASP A 92 -7.47 -8.69 -14.72
C ASP A 92 -7.40 -7.37 -15.50
N ASP A 93 -8.55 -6.79 -15.87
CA ASP A 93 -8.66 -5.51 -16.61
C ASP A 93 -8.62 -4.26 -15.70
N TRP A 94 -8.19 -4.40 -14.45
CA TRP A 94 -8.16 -3.32 -13.46
C TRP A 94 -6.77 -3.12 -12.86
N ASP A 95 -6.43 -1.87 -12.55
CA ASP A 95 -5.22 -1.50 -11.83
C ASP A 95 -5.55 -0.95 -10.45
N LEU A 96 -4.88 -1.44 -9.42
CA LEU A 96 -4.75 -0.73 -8.16
C LEU A 96 -3.74 0.41 -8.36
N TYR A 97 -4.26 1.64 -8.47
CA TYR A 97 -3.45 2.82 -8.78
C TYR A 97 -3.12 3.66 -7.56
N ASP A 98 -3.85 3.47 -6.45
CA ASP A 98 -3.60 4.17 -5.20
C ASP A 98 -4.06 3.33 -4.00
N LEU A 99 -3.39 3.52 -2.87
CA LEU A 99 -3.75 2.92 -1.59
C LEU A 99 -3.60 4.00 -0.53
N ASP A 100 -4.73 4.56 -0.16
CA ASP A 100 -4.83 5.65 0.80
C ASP A 100 -5.08 5.12 2.21
N PHE A 101 -5.04 6.01 3.19
CA PHE A 101 -5.20 5.66 4.60
C PHE A 101 -6.13 6.65 5.30
N ASP A 102 -7.34 6.21 5.59
CA ASP A 102 -8.32 7.01 6.32
C ASP A 102 -8.38 6.59 7.80
N LYS A 103 -9.00 7.40 8.66
CA LYS A 103 -9.24 7.04 10.05
C LYS A 103 -10.37 6.01 10.14
N PHE A 104 -10.26 5.10 11.11
CA PHE A 104 -11.40 4.26 11.48
C PHE A 104 -12.58 5.11 11.97
N THR A 105 -13.78 4.73 11.56
CA THR A 105 -15.03 5.41 11.97
C THR A 105 -15.15 5.42 13.49
N GLY A 106 -15.36 6.60 14.09
CA GLY A 106 -15.52 6.74 15.55
C GLY A 106 -14.23 6.54 16.36
N SER A 107 -13.06 6.38 15.72
CA SER A 107 -11.79 6.27 16.42
C SER A 107 -11.24 7.65 16.78
N TRP A 108 -11.03 7.88 18.08
CA TRP A 108 -10.28 9.03 18.59
C TRP A 108 -8.76 8.87 18.43
N TYR A 109 -8.29 7.63 18.21
CA TYR A 109 -6.89 7.31 17.99
C TYR A 109 -6.56 7.25 16.50
N SER A 110 -5.31 7.56 16.18
CA SER A 110 -4.71 7.49 14.83
C SER A 110 -4.50 6.04 14.37
N LYS A 111 -5.59 5.27 14.34
CA LYS A 111 -5.64 3.99 13.64
C LYS A 111 -6.09 4.28 12.22
N TYR A 112 -5.33 3.81 11.24
CA TYR A 112 -5.61 4.06 9.84
C TYR A 112 -6.01 2.79 9.12
N LYS A 113 -7.14 2.87 8.41
CA LYS A 113 -7.63 1.80 7.56
C LYS A 113 -7.14 2.03 6.12
N PRO A 114 -6.59 1.01 5.45
CA PRO A 114 -6.31 1.07 4.03
C PRO A 114 -7.57 1.28 3.20
N VAL A 115 -7.48 2.18 2.22
CA VAL A 115 -8.52 2.48 1.24
C VAL A 115 -7.94 2.26 -0.16
N PRO A 116 -8.10 1.06 -0.74
CA PRO A 116 -7.61 0.81 -2.09
C PRO A 116 -8.45 1.58 -3.11
N LYS A 117 -7.81 2.03 -4.18
CA LYS A 117 -8.49 2.67 -5.32
C LYS A 117 -8.07 1.98 -6.60
N ILE A 118 -9.05 1.47 -7.33
CA ILE A 118 -8.84 0.78 -8.61
C ILE A 118 -9.38 1.59 -9.78
N LYS A 119 -8.78 1.42 -10.95
CA LYS A 119 -9.21 2.02 -12.23
C LYS A 119 -9.22 0.94 -13.32
N ARG A 120 -10.10 1.05 -14.31
CA ARG A 120 -10.08 0.13 -15.46
C ARG A 120 -8.95 0.46 -16.42
N ILE A 121 -8.25 -0.56 -16.90
CA ILE A 121 -7.16 -0.42 -17.87
C ILE A 121 -7.72 0.18 -19.16
N GLY A 122 -7.07 1.24 -19.66
CA GLY A 122 -7.49 1.94 -20.88
C GLY A 122 -8.69 2.88 -20.71
N ASN A 123 -9.38 2.89 -19.56
CA ASN A 123 -10.44 3.85 -19.25
C ASN A 123 -10.24 4.51 -17.88
N PRO A 124 -9.46 5.60 -17.81
CA PRO A 124 -9.16 6.28 -16.56
C PRO A 124 -10.37 6.91 -15.85
N LEU A 125 -11.55 6.99 -16.46
CA LEU A 125 -12.75 7.54 -15.82
C LEU A 125 -13.51 6.47 -15.02
N ASP A 126 -13.30 5.20 -15.34
CA ASP A 126 -13.92 4.07 -14.65
C ASP A 126 -13.06 3.70 -13.43
N LYS A 127 -13.49 4.17 -12.24
CA LYS A 127 -12.75 4.06 -10.99
C LYS A 127 -13.66 3.65 -9.84
N LYS A 128 -13.10 2.91 -8.88
CA LYS A 128 -13.75 2.56 -7.61
C LYS A 128 -12.79 2.82 -6.45
N SER A 129 -13.25 3.58 -5.47
CA SER A 129 -12.64 3.69 -4.14
C SER A 129 -13.42 2.81 -3.16
N PHE A 130 -12.70 2.16 -2.26
CA PHE A 130 -13.28 1.24 -1.26
C PHE A 130 -13.29 1.88 0.13
N ASP A 131 -13.79 3.12 0.22
CA ASP A 131 -13.83 3.92 1.46
C ASP A 131 -14.73 3.28 2.53
N GLU A 132 -15.67 2.43 2.10
CA GLU A 132 -16.61 1.70 2.96
C GLU A 132 -15.95 0.55 3.75
N LEU A 133 -14.77 0.08 3.34
CA LEU A 133 -14.10 -1.02 4.02
C LEU A 133 -13.54 -0.55 5.35
N ASP A 134 -13.69 -1.38 6.39
CA ASP A 134 -13.21 -1.10 7.75
C ASP A 134 -12.24 -2.20 8.21
N TYR A 135 -11.28 -2.51 7.33
CA TYR A 135 -10.24 -3.50 7.56
C TYR A 135 -8.94 -2.86 8.01
N ASN A 136 -8.08 -3.65 8.64
CA ASN A 136 -6.74 -3.24 9.01
C ASN A 136 -5.74 -3.69 7.92
N ILE A 137 -4.58 -3.05 7.85
CA ILE A 137 -3.48 -3.45 6.98
C ILE A 137 -3.10 -4.91 7.20
N GLU A 138 -3.10 -5.40 8.45
CA GLU A 138 -2.75 -6.80 8.73
C GLU A 138 -3.75 -7.83 8.17
N THR A 139 -4.96 -7.40 7.81
CA THR A 139 -6.01 -8.23 7.21
C THR A 139 -6.18 -7.93 5.71
N PHE A 140 -5.08 -7.67 5.00
CA PHE A 140 -5.12 -7.25 3.59
C PHE A 140 -5.77 -8.29 2.65
N ASP A 141 -5.85 -9.56 3.05
CA ASP A 141 -6.60 -10.60 2.32
C ASP A 141 -8.08 -10.25 2.14
N GLU A 142 -8.70 -9.63 3.14
CA GLU A 142 -10.11 -9.20 3.06
C GLU A 142 -10.30 -8.08 2.03
N ILE A 143 -9.27 -7.24 1.87
CA ILE A 143 -9.25 -6.14 0.91
C ILE A 143 -9.10 -6.70 -0.51
N LEU A 144 -8.20 -7.67 -0.70
CA LEU A 144 -8.07 -8.40 -1.96
C LEU A 144 -9.38 -9.10 -2.33
N ALA A 145 -10.06 -9.72 -1.36
CA ALA A 145 -11.35 -10.37 -1.57
C ALA A 145 -12.43 -9.37 -2.00
N ALA A 146 -12.49 -8.18 -1.38
CA ALA A 146 -13.43 -7.12 -1.75
C ALA A 146 -13.18 -6.59 -3.18
N ILE A 147 -11.92 -6.38 -3.56
CA ILE A 147 -11.53 -5.98 -4.93
C ILE A 147 -12.00 -7.05 -5.92
N TRP A 148 -11.67 -8.33 -5.68
CA TRP A 148 -12.08 -9.42 -6.57
C TRP A 148 -13.58 -9.61 -6.65
N LYS A 149 -14.31 -9.36 -5.57
CA LYS A 149 -15.78 -9.40 -5.57
C LYS A 149 -16.33 -8.34 -6.52
N TYR A 150 -15.87 -7.09 -6.39
CA TYR A 150 -16.30 -6.00 -7.26
C TYR A 150 -15.99 -6.30 -8.73
N ILE A 151 -14.76 -6.73 -9.05
CA ILE A 151 -14.35 -7.03 -10.43
C ILE A 151 -15.23 -8.10 -11.09
N LYS A 152 -15.68 -9.11 -10.35
CA LYS A 152 -16.55 -10.18 -10.87
C LYS A 152 -18.00 -9.74 -11.08
N GLU A 153 -18.42 -8.66 -10.45
CA GLU A 153 -19.78 -8.10 -10.54
C GLU A 153 -19.91 -7.05 -11.66
N GLN A 154 -18.78 -6.65 -12.28
CA GLN A 154 -18.74 -5.77 -13.47
C GLN A 154 -18.79 -6.56 -14.77
#